data_AF-A0A8B9R454-F1
#
_entry.id   AF-A0A8B9R454-F1
#
_cell.length_a   1.000
_cell.length_b   1.000
_cell.length_c   1.000
_cell.angle_alpha   90.00
_cell.angle_beta   90.00
_cell.angle_gamma   90.00
#
_symmetry.space_group_name_H-M   'P 1'
#
loop_
_entity.id
_entity.type
_entity.pdbx_description
1 polymer ?
#
loop_
_entity_poly.entity_id
_entity_poly.type
_entity_poly.pdbx_seq_one_letter_code
_entity_poly.pdbx_strand_id
1 'polypeptide(L)'
;LSPAAEQGHVHCLQWLLERGADCYITDDQYISCSTVIYLLTIYISISKLDANNAKFFERHGVEGSTDSKEDLILSKAEKRNARIRAYRKIQELQHLLKIAYGNYRQLGGITEEEKKMKKEQRDVEKAVKELEAQLEFERVRREKLESQLDDYRAEISHLRERTGLRPWRLRDQQLRQR
;
A
#
# COMPACT_ATOMS: atom_id res chain seq x y z
N LEU A 1 0.03 -11.14 4.87
CA LEU A 1 0.27 -9.72 5.22
C LEU A 1 1.49 -9.12 4.53
N SER A 2 2.54 -9.90 4.27
CA SER A 2 3.80 -9.43 3.63
C SER A 2 3.62 -8.63 2.33
N PRO A 3 2.89 -9.09 1.29
CA PRO A 3 2.82 -8.35 0.02
C PRO A 3 2.11 -6.99 0.12
N ALA A 4 1.07 -6.91 0.95
CA ALA A 4 0.29 -5.68 1.14
C ALA A 4 1.02 -4.64 2.01
N ALA A 5 1.92 -5.10 2.89
CA ALA A 5 2.73 -4.26 3.75
C ALA A 5 3.90 -3.62 2.98
N GLU A 6 4.55 -4.36 2.08
CA GLU A 6 5.64 -3.84 1.24
C GLU A 6 5.19 -2.75 0.26
N GLN A 7 3.94 -2.80 -0.22
CA GLN A 7 3.43 -1.87 -1.23
C GLN A 7 2.67 -0.67 -0.64
N GLY A 8 2.62 -0.53 0.70
CA GLY A 8 2.01 0.65 1.34
C GLY A 8 0.50 0.78 1.15
N HIS A 9 -0.20 -0.31 0.83
CA HIS A 9 -1.66 -0.31 0.62
C HIS A 9 -2.42 -0.31 1.96
N VAL A 10 -2.43 0.86 2.60
CA VAL A 10 -3.00 1.09 3.96
C VAL A 10 -4.46 0.62 4.08
N HIS A 11 -5.28 0.81 3.06
CA HIS A 11 -6.70 0.38 3.08
C HIS A 11 -6.86 -1.16 3.07
N CYS A 12 -5.98 -1.87 2.35
CA CYS A 12 -6.00 -3.34 2.31
C CYS A 12 -5.56 -3.93 3.65
N LEU A 13 -4.58 -3.29 4.31
CA LEU A 13 -4.13 -3.67 5.64
C LEU A 13 -5.21 -3.42 6.71
N GLN A 14 -5.91 -2.29 6.62
CA GLN A 14 -7.05 -1.97 7.49
C GLN A 14 -8.15 -3.03 7.39
N TRP A 15 -8.52 -3.42 6.17
CA TRP A 15 -9.55 -4.44 5.93
C TRP A 15 -9.14 -5.84 6.45
N LEU A 16 -7.86 -6.22 6.30
CA LEU A 16 -7.34 -7.51 6.79
C LEU A 16 -7.30 -7.59 8.32
N LEU A 17 -6.99 -6.49 9.00
CA LEU A 17 -7.03 -6.39 10.47
C LEU A 17 -8.46 -6.50 11.00
N GLU A 18 -9.43 -5.85 10.34
CA GLU A 18 -10.86 -5.93 10.70
C GLU A 18 -11.44 -7.34 10.54
N ARG A 19 -10.80 -8.19 9.72
CA ARG A 19 -11.19 -9.59 9.46
C ARG A 19 -10.47 -10.62 10.35
N GLY A 20 -9.66 -10.18 11.33
CA GLY A 20 -9.02 -11.06 12.31
C GLY A 20 -7.79 -11.81 11.78
N ALA A 21 -7.06 -11.24 10.80
CA ALA A 21 -5.84 -11.84 10.29
C ALA A 21 -4.74 -11.89 11.35
N ASP A 22 -4.13 -13.07 11.54
CA ASP A 22 -3.05 -13.30 12.49
C ASP A 22 -1.75 -12.61 12.02
N CYS A 23 -1.17 -11.78 12.88
CA CYS A 23 -0.09 -10.86 12.55
C CYS A 23 1.29 -11.31 13.04
N TYR A 24 1.38 -12.50 13.62
CA TYR A 24 2.61 -13.07 14.17
C TYR A 24 3.35 -14.01 13.22
N ILE A 25 2.93 -14.12 11.96
CA ILE A 25 3.63 -14.93 10.96
C ILE A 25 4.87 -14.16 10.49
N THR A 26 6.03 -14.55 11.02
CA THR A 26 7.34 -14.04 10.61
C THR A 26 7.85 -14.86 9.43
N ASP A 27 8.01 -14.21 8.28
CA ASP A 27 8.89 -14.71 7.22
C ASP A 27 10.27 -14.05 7.41
N ASP A 28 11.33 -14.83 7.16
CA ASP A 28 12.72 -14.58 7.57
C ASP A 28 13.43 -13.40 6.85
N GLN A 29 12.69 -12.51 6.19
CA GLN A 29 13.26 -11.32 5.52
C GLN A 29 12.70 -10.02 6.11
N TYR A 30 13.50 -9.46 7.02
CA TYR A 30 13.79 -8.02 7.17
C TYR A 30 12.68 -7.03 6.78
N ILE A 31 11.60 -7.03 7.55
CA ILE A 31 10.98 -5.89 8.26
C ILE A 31 9.89 -6.56 9.08
N SER A 32 10.06 -6.58 10.40
CA SER A 32 9.07 -7.22 11.28
C SER A 32 7.70 -6.63 10.98
N CYS A 33 6.71 -7.46 10.63
CA CYS A 33 5.31 -7.02 10.56
C CYS A 33 4.92 -6.25 11.83
N SER A 34 5.59 -6.51 12.97
CA SER A 34 5.47 -5.73 14.20
C SER A 34 5.81 -4.25 14.05
N THR A 35 6.84 -3.84 13.31
CA THR A 35 7.19 -2.41 13.17
C THR A 35 6.22 -1.68 12.26
N VAL A 36 5.81 -2.30 11.15
CA VAL A 36 4.80 -1.72 10.25
C VAL A 36 3.45 -1.62 10.97
N ILE A 37 3.04 -2.64 11.70
CA ILE A 37 1.81 -2.62 12.52
C ILE A 37 1.95 -1.67 13.71
N TYR A 38 3.12 -1.55 14.33
CA TYR A 38 3.36 -0.57 15.40
C TYR A 38 3.23 0.86 14.87
N LEU A 39 3.79 1.15 13.69
CA LEU A 39 3.62 2.43 13.02
C LEU A 39 2.16 2.65 12.58
N LEU A 40 1.47 1.60 12.11
CA LEU A 40 0.06 1.67 11.72
C LEU A 40 -0.87 1.88 12.93
N THR A 41 -0.60 1.20 14.05
CA THR A 41 -1.34 1.37 15.30
C THR A 41 -1.04 2.72 15.92
N ILE A 42 0.19 3.22 15.86
CA ILE A 42 0.52 4.62 16.19
C ILE A 42 -0.28 5.56 15.31
N TYR A 43 -0.28 5.36 13.99
CA TYR A 43 -1.01 6.20 13.04
C TYR A 43 -2.53 6.20 13.31
N ILE A 44 -3.13 5.03 13.55
CA ILE A 44 -4.54 4.87 13.93
C ILE A 44 -4.83 5.50 15.29
N SER A 45 -3.90 5.41 16.23
CA SER A 45 -4.06 6.01 17.57
C SER A 45 -3.93 7.53 17.53
N ILE A 46 -3.05 8.07 16.69
CA ILE A 46 -2.90 9.50 16.42
C ILE A 46 -4.16 10.03 15.71
N SER A 47 -4.75 9.27 14.79
CA SER A 47 -5.97 9.68 14.08
C SER A 47 -7.25 9.51 14.90
N LYS A 48 -7.25 8.70 15.97
CA LYS A 48 -8.32 8.56 16.96
C LYS A 48 -8.09 9.37 18.25
N LEU A 49 -7.32 10.46 18.20
CA LEU A 49 -7.07 11.33 19.35
C LEU A 49 -8.37 12.04 19.78
N ASP A 50 -9.08 11.45 20.74
CA ASP A 50 -10.10 12.15 21.51
C ASP A 50 -9.41 13.16 22.44
N ALA A 51 -9.40 14.43 22.02
CA ALA A 51 -8.82 15.54 22.76
C ALA A 51 -9.41 15.71 24.18
N ASN A 52 -10.56 15.08 24.48
CA ASN A 52 -11.19 15.10 25.80
C ASN A 52 -10.80 13.91 26.69
N ASN A 53 -10.08 12.91 26.19
CA ASN A 53 -9.72 11.75 27.00
C ASN A 53 -8.51 12.04 27.91
N ALA A 54 -8.82 12.56 29.09
CA ALA A 54 -8.00 12.59 30.30
C ALA A 54 -6.90 11.52 30.40
N LYS A 55 -7.27 10.25 30.17
CA LYS A 55 -6.42 9.08 30.38
C LYS A 55 -5.35 8.90 29.29
N PHE A 56 -5.46 9.60 28.16
CA PHE A 56 -4.46 9.59 27.10
C PHE A 56 -3.19 10.33 27.55
N PHE A 57 -3.35 11.54 28.11
CA PHE A 57 -2.24 12.37 28.56
C PHE A 57 -1.50 11.79 29.78
N GLU A 58 -2.15 10.90 30.53
CA GLU A 58 -1.52 10.13 31.60
C GLU A 58 -0.67 8.97 31.04
N ARG A 59 -1.16 8.25 30.04
CA ARG A 59 -0.50 7.07 29.46
C ARG A 59 0.69 7.37 28.55
N HIS A 60 0.63 8.46 27.78
CA HIS A 60 1.69 8.85 26.83
C HIS A 60 2.70 9.83 27.43
N GLY A 61 2.77 9.87 28.76
CA GLY A 61 3.70 10.70 29.46
C GLY A 61 5.08 10.09 29.54
N VAL A 62 6.01 10.56 28.72
CA VAL A 62 7.42 10.19 28.87
C VAL A 62 7.97 10.93 30.11
N GLU A 63 8.33 10.19 31.14
CA GLU A 63 9.08 10.70 32.30
C GLU A 63 10.57 10.62 31.95
N GLY A 64 11.15 11.75 31.57
CA GLY A 64 12.57 11.84 31.26
C GLY A 64 12.86 12.94 30.25
N SER A 65 13.05 14.16 30.73
CA SER A 65 13.80 15.18 29.98
C SER A 65 15.24 15.12 30.48
N THR A 66 16.20 14.98 29.57
CA THR A 66 17.63 14.75 29.86
C THR A 66 18.39 16.03 30.21
N ASP A 67 17.72 17.18 30.41
CA ASP A 67 18.44 18.44 30.65
C ASP A 67 17.66 19.41 31.56
N SER A 68 17.66 19.12 32.87
CA SER A 68 17.63 20.12 33.96
C SER A 68 17.66 19.39 35.31
N LYS A 69 18.66 19.69 36.15
CA LYS A 69 18.83 19.06 37.48
C LYS A 69 17.87 19.57 38.56
N GLU A 70 17.02 20.55 38.25
CA GLU A 70 15.93 20.97 39.12
C GLU A 70 14.64 20.29 38.66
N ASP A 71 14.43 19.07 39.14
CA ASP A 71 13.11 18.44 39.12
C ASP A 71 12.16 19.30 39.95
N LEU A 72 11.46 20.24 39.28
CA LEU A 72 10.20 20.77 39.79
C LEU A 72 9.31 19.55 40.05
N ILE A 73 9.11 19.22 41.33
CA ILE A 73 8.21 18.16 41.78
C ILE A 73 6.77 18.60 41.48
N LEU A 74 6.41 18.60 40.19
CA LEU A 74 5.07 18.87 39.72
C LEU A 74 4.21 17.65 39.99
N SER A 75 3.03 17.89 40.57
CA SER A 75 2.02 16.84 40.76
C SER A 75 1.68 16.18 39.42
N LYS A 76 1.30 14.89 39.46
CA LYS A 76 0.80 14.17 38.27
C LYS A 76 -0.30 14.95 37.55
N ALA A 77 -1.14 15.65 38.30
CA ALA A 77 -2.20 16.51 37.75
C ALA A 77 -1.65 17.73 36.99
N GLU A 78 -0.60 18.37 37.49
CA GLU A 78 0.02 19.53 36.86
C GLU A 78 0.74 19.16 35.56
N LYS A 79 1.47 18.04 35.56
CA LYS A 79 2.10 17.48 34.35
C LYS A 79 1.04 17.17 33.27
N ARG A 80 -0.07 16.54 33.66
CA ARG A 80 -1.20 16.28 32.75
C ARG A 80 -1.80 17.58 32.20
N ASN A 81 -2.07 18.56 33.06
CA ASN A 81 -2.64 19.83 32.62
C ASN A 81 -1.70 20.61 31.70
N ALA A 82 -0.39 20.56 31.94
CA ALA A 82 0.61 21.15 31.05
C ALA A 82 0.59 20.47 29.67
N ARG A 83 0.50 19.13 29.61
CA ARG A 83 0.37 18.37 28.36
C ARG A 83 -0.90 18.72 27.59
N ILE A 84 -2.04 18.86 28.28
CA ILE A 84 -3.31 19.28 27.66
C ILE A 84 -3.16 20.67 27.03
N ARG A 85 -2.56 21.63 27.75
CA ARG A 85 -2.32 22.98 27.22
C ARG A 85 -1.38 22.97 26.01
N ALA A 86 -0.29 22.22 26.09
CA ALA A 86 0.66 22.08 24.99
C ALA A 86 -0.01 21.46 23.75
N TYR A 87 -0.81 20.42 23.93
CA TYR A 87 -1.54 19.77 22.84
C TYR A 87 -2.57 20.69 22.18
N ARG A 88 -3.36 21.42 22.97
CA ARG A 88 -4.25 22.46 22.43
C ARG A 88 -3.48 23.48 21.60
N LYS A 89 -2.29 23.89 22.06
CA LYS A 89 -1.47 24.83 21.31
C LYS A 89 -0.96 24.24 19.99
N ILE A 90 -0.60 22.96 19.96
CA ILE A 90 -0.25 22.24 18.73
C ILE A 90 -1.42 22.27 17.75
N GLN A 91 -2.64 21.98 18.21
CA GLN A 91 -3.83 21.98 17.36
C GLN A 91 -4.12 23.38 16.79
N GLU A 92 -4.00 24.44 17.61
CA GLU A 92 -4.13 25.83 17.15
C GLU A 92 -3.10 26.15 16.06
N LEU A 93 -1.83 25.78 16.26
CA LEU A 93 -0.77 26.01 15.30
C LEU A 93 -0.98 25.24 14.00
N GLN A 94 -1.44 23.98 14.07
CA GLN A 94 -1.82 23.20 12.91
C GLN A 94 -2.96 23.85 12.11
N HIS A 95 -3.96 24.39 12.81
CA HIS A 95 -5.07 25.10 12.17
C HIS A 95 -4.60 26.37 11.46
N LEU A 96 -3.78 27.20 12.14
CA LEU A 96 -3.21 28.41 11.54
C LEU A 96 -2.32 28.08 10.34
N LEU A 97 -1.50 27.03 10.43
CA LEU A 97 -0.66 26.57 9.34
C LEU A 97 -1.51 26.15 8.12
N LYS A 98 -2.62 25.45 8.35
CA LYS A 98 -3.57 25.09 7.29
C LYS A 98 -4.13 26.33 6.58
N ILE A 99 -4.53 27.35 7.34
CA ILE A 99 -5.02 28.62 6.77
C ILE A 99 -3.89 29.31 5.99
N ALA A 100 -2.68 29.37 6.54
CA ALA A 100 -1.53 29.98 5.86
C ALA A 100 -1.21 29.30 4.53
N TYR A 101 -1.19 27.96 4.47
CA TYR A 101 -1.04 27.22 3.22
C TYR A 101 -2.18 27.50 2.24
N GLY A 102 -3.42 27.56 2.72
CA GLY A 102 -4.58 27.91 1.89
C GLY A 102 -4.44 29.29 1.26
N ASN A 103 -4.08 30.30 2.07
CA ASN A 103 -3.85 31.67 1.60
C ASN A 103 -2.67 31.74 0.63
N TYR A 104 -1.57 31.07 0.94
CA TYR A 104 -0.40 30.98 0.07
C TYR A 104 -0.79 30.42 -1.30
N ARG A 105 -1.56 29.32 -1.32
CA ARG A 105 -2.04 28.71 -2.56
C ARG A 105 -3.02 29.61 -3.32
N GLN A 106 -3.94 30.30 -2.64
CA GLN A 106 -4.88 31.25 -3.25
C GLN A 106 -4.16 32.44 -3.90
N LEU A 107 -3.03 32.87 -3.33
CA LEU A 107 -2.17 33.90 -3.89
C LEU A 107 -1.23 33.36 -5.00
N GLY A 108 -1.42 32.11 -5.44
CA GLY A 108 -0.63 31.49 -6.50
C GLY A 108 0.70 30.88 -6.03
N GLY A 109 0.94 30.82 -4.72
CA GLY A 109 2.07 30.13 -4.13
C GLY A 109 1.97 28.61 -4.33
N ILE A 110 3.10 27.98 -4.64
CA ILE A 110 3.22 26.52 -4.74
C ILE A 110 4.35 26.11 -3.82
N THR A 111 4.05 25.20 -2.91
CA THR A 111 5.03 24.70 -1.93
C THR A 111 6.05 23.80 -2.62
N GLU A 112 7.26 23.67 -2.06
CA GLU A 112 8.28 22.78 -2.61
C GLU A 112 7.83 21.32 -2.59
N GLU A 113 7.08 20.91 -1.56
CA GLU A 113 6.50 19.56 -1.49
C GLU A 113 5.51 19.33 -2.64
N GLU A 114 4.62 20.28 -2.92
CA GLU A 114 3.67 20.17 -4.04
C GLU A 114 4.36 20.15 -5.40
N LYS A 115 5.42 20.93 -5.59
CA LYS A 115 6.23 20.88 -6.82
C LYS A 115 6.84 19.51 -7.01
N LYS A 116 7.43 18.95 -5.95
CA LYS A 116 8.05 17.62 -5.97
C LYS A 116 7.01 16.54 -6.25
N MET A 117 5.88 16.54 -5.55
CA MET A 117 4.80 15.58 -5.81
C MET A 117 4.26 15.70 -7.23
N LYS A 118 4.08 16.91 -7.75
CA LYS A 118 3.60 17.10 -9.13
C LYS A 118 4.59 16.58 -10.16
N LYS A 119 5.89 16.64 -9.88
CA LYS A 119 6.93 16.05 -10.72
C LYS A 119 6.86 14.52 -10.66
N GLU A 120 6.84 13.94 -9.46
CA GLU A 120 6.72 12.50 -9.25
C GLU A 120 5.46 11.95 -9.92
N GLN A 121 4.32 12.63 -9.76
CA GLN A 121 3.06 12.29 -10.41
C GLN A 121 3.19 12.24 -11.94
N ARG A 122 3.86 13.22 -12.55
CA ARG A 122 4.10 13.24 -14.00
C ARG A 122 5.00 12.10 -14.45
N ASP A 123 6.00 11.75 -13.66
CA ASP A 123 6.92 10.67 -13.99
C ASP A 123 6.22 9.30 -13.87
N VAL A 124 5.36 9.12 -12.87
CA VAL A 124 4.48 7.94 -12.75
C VAL A 124 3.50 7.86 -13.93
N GLU A 125 2.86 8.97 -14.30
CA GLU A 125 1.93 9.00 -15.45
C GLU A 125 2.61 8.63 -16.78
N LYS A 126 3.87 9.00 -16.97
CA LYS A 126 4.65 8.56 -18.14
C LYS A 126 4.92 7.06 -18.10
N ALA A 127 5.35 6.53 -16.96
CA ALA A 127 5.61 5.11 -16.79
C ALA A 127 4.34 4.27 -17.05
N VAL A 128 3.18 4.72 -16.58
CA VAL A 128 1.89 4.06 -16.85
C VAL A 128 1.62 4.01 -18.36
N LYS A 129 1.78 5.12 -19.08
CA LYS A 129 1.57 5.17 -20.54
C LYS A 129 2.52 4.24 -21.31
N GLU A 130 3.78 4.17 -20.88
CA GLU A 130 4.76 3.26 -21.48
C GLU A 130 4.38 1.79 -21.25
N LEU A 131 3.95 1.44 -20.04
CA LEU A 131 3.49 0.08 -19.71
C LEU A 131 2.20 -0.28 -20.47
N GLU A 132 1.26 0.65 -20.62
CA GLU A 132 0.06 0.46 -21.44
C GLU A 132 0.41 0.19 -22.90
N ALA A 133 1.37 0.94 -23.48
CA ALA A 133 1.83 0.71 -24.83
C ALA A 133 2.52 -0.67 -25.00
N GLN A 134 3.32 -1.09 -24.02
CA GLN A 134 3.93 -2.43 -24.01
C GLN A 134 2.87 -3.54 -23.91
N LEU A 135 1.86 -3.35 -23.06
CA LEU A 135 0.77 -4.30 -22.92
C LEU A 135 0.01 -4.44 -24.24
N GLU A 136 -0.26 -3.34 -24.93
CA GLU A 136 -0.95 -3.35 -26.22
C GLU A 136 -0.11 -4.03 -27.31
N PHE A 137 1.20 -3.75 -27.35
CA PHE A 137 2.12 -4.46 -28.25
C PHE A 137 2.08 -5.98 -28.03
N GLU A 138 2.15 -6.44 -26.78
CA GLU A 138 2.10 -7.87 -26.45
C GLU A 138 0.72 -8.50 -26.72
N ARG A 139 -0.38 -7.73 -26.62
CA ARG A 139 -1.72 -8.18 -27.03
C ARG A 139 -1.78 -8.47 -28.52
N VAL A 140 -1.38 -7.50 -29.36
CA VAL A 140 -1.37 -7.66 -30.81
C VAL A 140 -0.42 -8.79 -31.24
N ARG A 141 0.73 -8.90 -30.58
CA ARG A 141 1.68 -9.99 -30.82
C ARG A 141 1.08 -11.36 -30.51
N ARG A 142 0.36 -11.49 -29.38
CA ARG A 142 -0.34 -12.72 -29.01
C ARG A 142 -1.42 -13.08 -30.02
N GLU A 143 -2.26 -12.12 -30.41
CA GLU A 143 -3.33 -12.32 -31.40
C GLU A 143 -2.76 -12.85 -32.73
N LYS A 144 -1.64 -12.28 -33.19
CA LYS A 144 -0.95 -12.76 -34.40
C LYS A 144 -0.47 -14.21 -34.27
N LEU A 145 0.09 -14.58 -33.12
CA LEU A 145 0.53 -15.95 -32.87
C LEU A 145 -0.64 -16.93 -32.77
N GLU A 146 -1.75 -16.51 -32.17
CA GLU A 146 -2.98 -17.32 -32.07
C GLU A 146 -3.57 -17.60 -33.46
N SER A 147 -3.63 -16.59 -34.33
CA SER A 147 -4.04 -16.76 -35.73
C SER A 147 -3.16 -17.79 -36.46
N GLN A 148 -1.83 -17.69 -36.32
CA GLN A 148 -0.90 -18.65 -36.91
C GLN A 148 -1.10 -20.07 -36.38
N LEU A 149 -1.38 -20.19 -35.08
CA LEU A 149 -1.60 -21.47 -34.43
C LEU A 149 -2.92 -22.12 -34.90
N ASP A 150 -3.94 -21.33 -35.17
CA ASP A 150 -5.19 -21.81 -35.76
C ASP A 150 -5.02 -22.23 -37.22
N ASP A 151 -4.22 -21.53 -38.02
CA ASP A 151 -3.86 -21.95 -39.38
C ASP A 151 -3.16 -23.32 -39.36
N TYR A 152 -2.14 -23.49 -38.51
CA TYR A 152 -1.45 -24.79 -38.38
C TYR A 152 -2.38 -25.90 -37.87
N ARG A 153 -3.31 -25.59 -36.96
CA ARG A 153 -4.33 -26.56 -36.50
C ARG A 153 -5.26 -26.97 -37.63
N ALA A 154 -5.67 -26.05 -38.49
CA ALA A 154 -6.49 -26.33 -39.67
C ALA A 154 -5.72 -27.21 -40.67
N GLU A 155 -4.46 -26.87 -40.98
CA GLU A 155 -3.59 -27.67 -41.86
C GLU A 155 -3.40 -29.10 -41.34
N ILE A 156 -3.10 -29.26 -40.05
CA ILE A 156 -2.97 -30.58 -39.42
C ILE A 156 -4.29 -31.36 -39.54
N SER A 157 -5.42 -30.70 -39.37
CA SER A 157 -6.74 -31.34 -39.48
C SER A 157 -7.00 -31.83 -40.91
N HIS A 158 -6.75 -30.97 -41.92
CA HIS A 158 -6.86 -31.35 -43.33
C HIS A 158 -5.91 -32.49 -43.72
N LEU A 159 -4.66 -32.47 -43.26
CA LEU A 159 -3.72 -33.55 -43.52
C LEU A 159 -4.15 -34.88 -42.89
N ARG A 160 -4.70 -34.84 -41.66
CA ARG A 160 -5.23 -36.04 -41.00
C ARG A 160 -6.43 -36.63 -41.73
N GLU A 161 -7.32 -35.79 -42.24
CA GLU A 161 -8.46 -36.22 -43.07
C GLU A 161 -7.97 -36.89 -44.36
N ARG A 162 -7.03 -36.25 -45.07
CA ARG A 162 -6.47 -36.78 -46.33
C ARG A 162 -5.72 -38.09 -46.16
N THR A 163 -5.05 -38.29 -45.03
CA THR A 163 -4.25 -39.50 -44.75
C THR A 163 -5.05 -40.60 -44.04
N GLY A 164 -6.32 -40.38 -43.70
CA GLY A 164 -7.14 -41.35 -42.94
C GLY A 164 -6.59 -41.69 -41.56
N LEU A 165 -5.61 -40.93 -41.05
CA LEU A 165 -4.95 -41.17 -39.78
C LEU A 165 -5.91 -40.81 -38.63
N ARG A 166 -6.60 -41.83 -38.10
CA ARG A 166 -7.41 -41.67 -36.87
C ARG A 166 -6.56 -41.07 -35.74
N PRO A 167 -7.17 -40.29 -34.82
CA PRO A 167 -6.49 -39.76 -33.65
C PRO A 167 -5.66 -40.85 -32.94
N TRP A 168 -4.42 -40.54 -32.53
CA TRP A 168 -3.52 -41.47 -31.83
C TRP A 168 -4.20 -42.17 -30.63
N ARG A 169 -5.16 -41.49 -30.00
CA ARG A 169 -6.02 -42.04 -28.92
C ARG A 169 -6.83 -43.29 -29.31
N LEU A 170 -7.20 -43.45 -30.59
CA LEU A 170 -7.94 -44.62 -31.08
C LEU A 170 -7.02 -45.80 -31.44
N ARG A 171 -5.74 -45.54 -31.78
CA ARG A 171 -4.76 -46.60 -32.08
C ARG A 171 -4.36 -47.37 -30.82
N ASP A 172 -4.17 -46.68 -29.69
CA ASP A 172 -3.79 -47.33 -28.42
C ASP A 172 -4.93 -48.15 -27.80
N GLN A 173 -6.18 -47.83 -28.12
CA GLN A 173 -7.34 -48.57 -27.62
C GLN A 173 -7.57 -49.87 -28.39
N GLN A 174 -7.24 -49.92 -29.68
CA GLN A 174 -7.31 -51.13 -30.51
C GLN A 174 -6.15 -52.10 -30.25
N LEU A 175 -4.97 -51.61 -29.86
CA LEU A 175 -3.82 -52.46 -29.49
C LEU A 175 -3.98 -53.13 -28.11
N ARG A 176 -4.81 -52.59 -27.22
CA ARG A 176 -5.12 -53.22 -25.91
C ARG A 176 -6.24 -54.28 -25.97
N GLN A 177 -6.89 -54.45 -27.12
CA GLN A 177 -7.92 -55.48 -27.34
C GLN A 177 -7.45 -56.61 -28.27
N ARG A 178 -6.13 -56.76 -28.48
CA ARG A 178 -5.51 -57.86 -29.21
C ARG A 178 -4.56 -58.64 -28.32
#